data_AF-A0A651HUD5-F1
#
_entry.id   AF-A0A651HUD5-F1
#
_cell.length_a   1.000
_cell.length_b   1.000
_cell.length_c   1.000
_cell.angle_alpha   90.00
_cell.angle_beta   90.00
_cell.angle_gamma   90.00
#
_symmetry.space_group_name_H-M   'P 1'
#
loop_
_entity.id
_entity.type
_entity.pdbx_description
1 polymer ?
#
loop_
_entity_poly.entity_id
_entity_poly.type
_entity_poly.pdbx_seq_one_letter_code
_entity_poly.pdbx_strand_id
1 'polypeptide(L)'
;MKIRSVDYAGTIVEPDAPLPGDLPQVAFAGRSNVGKSSLINALLRRTRKKIAHVSATPGKTRAVNFFRVNDRFFLVDLPGYGYARVPDAVRDSWARLMEGYLSRPDGPVAVVHLVDARHPPTGADVQMLGYLAQVGLPALVVLTKIDKLSHSERTTRLREAPDRLGLDPEQIIPFSSKTGEGRDALLGALDDLLAATEAEGAQVDRGETEREEAQVDRGEAAATEAEGAG
;
A
#
# COMPACT_ATOMS: atom_id res chain seq x y z
N MET A 1 5.27 14.93 1.01
CA MET A 1 4.55 15.08 -0.29
C MET A 1 3.34 16.04 -0.26
N LYS A 2 3.10 16.84 -1.33
CA LYS A 2 1.84 17.60 -1.56
C LYS A 2 1.00 16.93 -2.67
N ILE A 3 -0.27 16.65 -2.38
CA ILE A 3 -1.23 16.09 -3.35
C ILE A 3 -1.76 17.21 -4.27
N ARG A 4 -1.59 17.05 -5.58
CA ARG A 4 -1.94 17.99 -6.66
C ARG A 4 -3.04 17.43 -7.57
N SER A 5 -2.92 16.16 -7.99
CA SER A 5 -3.91 15.46 -8.81
C SER A 5 -4.29 14.12 -8.17
N VAL A 6 -5.54 13.72 -8.40
CA VAL A 6 -6.07 12.41 -8.01
C VAL A 6 -7.15 12.02 -8.99
N ASP A 7 -6.93 10.90 -9.67
CA ASP A 7 -7.83 10.36 -10.70
C ASP A 7 -8.12 8.89 -10.42
N TYR A 8 -9.38 8.48 -10.59
CA TYR A 8 -9.74 7.08 -10.50
C TYR A 8 -9.19 6.35 -11.73
N ALA A 9 -8.38 5.32 -11.51
CA ALA A 9 -7.65 4.61 -12.55
C ALA A 9 -8.28 3.25 -12.91
N GLY A 10 -9.31 2.82 -12.17
CA GLY A 10 -10.02 1.58 -12.43
C GLY A 10 -10.10 0.69 -11.21
N THR A 11 -10.59 -0.53 -11.45
CA THR A 11 -10.83 -1.52 -10.41
C THR A 11 -10.61 -2.92 -10.97
N ILE A 12 -10.03 -3.80 -10.15
CA ILE A 12 -9.94 -5.23 -10.45
C ILE A 12 -10.77 -6.04 -9.46
N VAL A 13 -11.32 -7.15 -9.95
CA VAL A 13 -12.12 -8.12 -9.18
C VAL A 13 -11.53 -9.53 -9.20
N GLU A 14 -10.51 -9.75 -10.02
CA GLU A 14 -9.78 -11.00 -10.17
C GLU A 14 -8.28 -10.73 -9.95
N PRO A 15 -7.54 -11.65 -9.31
CA PRO A 15 -6.14 -11.39 -8.93
C PRO A 15 -5.19 -11.22 -10.13
N ASP A 16 -5.50 -11.83 -11.26
CA ASP A 16 -4.73 -11.86 -12.51
C ASP A 16 -5.20 -10.80 -13.53
N ALA A 17 -6.22 -10.00 -13.20
CA ALA A 17 -6.68 -8.93 -14.06
C ALA A 17 -5.56 -7.93 -14.40
N PRO A 18 -5.57 -7.33 -15.60
CA PRO A 18 -4.60 -6.30 -15.97
C PRO A 18 -4.63 -5.11 -15.00
N LEU A 19 -3.44 -4.67 -14.60
CA LEU A 19 -3.27 -3.48 -13.78
C LEU A 19 -3.45 -2.20 -14.64
N PRO A 20 -3.86 -1.08 -14.03
CA PRO A 20 -4.14 0.15 -14.78
C PRO A 20 -2.89 0.89 -15.30
N GLY A 21 -1.69 0.41 -14.99
CA GLY A 21 -0.40 0.92 -15.45
C GLY A 21 0.74 0.52 -14.52
N ASP A 22 1.94 1.04 -14.80
CA ASP A 22 3.20 0.55 -14.21
C ASP A 22 3.76 1.45 -13.10
N LEU A 23 2.96 2.40 -12.61
CA LEU A 23 3.38 3.26 -11.49
C LEU A 23 3.44 2.43 -10.19
N PRO A 24 4.34 2.77 -9.24
CA PRO A 24 4.39 2.14 -7.93
C PRO A 24 3.02 2.13 -7.24
N GLN A 25 2.69 1.02 -6.58
CA GLN A 25 1.38 0.82 -5.95
C GLN A 25 1.54 0.78 -4.43
N VAL A 26 0.82 1.66 -3.72
CA VAL A 26 0.72 1.62 -2.25
C VAL A 26 -0.68 1.20 -1.85
N ALA A 27 -0.80 0.00 -1.28
CA ALA A 27 -2.09 -0.57 -0.95
C ALA A 27 -2.54 -0.21 0.48
N PHE A 28 -3.83 0.03 0.66
CA PHE A 28 -4.43 0.37 1.96
C PHE A 28 -5.30 -0.79 2.41
N ALA A 29 -4.89 -1.45 3.49
CA ALA A 29 -5.55 -2.61 4.06
C ALA A 29 -6.14 -2.29 5.44
N GLY A 30 -7.10 -3.11 5.87
CA GLY A 30 -7.62 -3.03 7.23
C GLY A 30 -9.01 -3.63 7.37
N ARG A 31 -9.42 -3.84 8.62
CA ARG A 31 -10.74 -4.39 8.92
C ARG A 31 -11.87 -3.52 8.38
N SER A 32 -13.00 -4.14 8.05
CA SER A 32 -14.24 -3.43 7.76
C SER A 32 -14.56 -2.44 8.89
N ASN A 33 -14.92 -1.21 8.53
CA ASN A 33 -15.19 -0.09 9.45
C ASN A 33 -13.99 0.42 10.28
N VAL A 34 -12.74 0.03 9.97
CA VAL A 34 -11.55 0.59 10.63
C VAL A 34 -11.35 2.07 10.35
N GLY A 35 -11.92 2.59 9.26
CA GLY A 35 -11.82 3.99 8.86
C GLY A 35 -11.03 4.23 7.56
N LYS A 36 -10.68 3.17 6.81
CA LYS A 36 -9.94 3.24 5.54
C LYS A 36 -10.45 4.28 4.55
N SER A 37 -11.72 4.20 4.13
CA SER A 37 -12.28 5.17 3.19
C SER A 37 -12.28 6.60 3.75
N SER A 38 -12.47 6.78 5.07
CA SER A 38 -12.38 8.10 5.71
C SER A 38 -10.94 8.63 5.71
N LEU A 39 -9.96 7.77 5.98
CA LEU A 39 -8.55 8.10 5.92
C LEU A 39 -8.14 8.48 4.50
N ILE A 40 -8.48 7.67 3.49
CA ILE A 40 -8.16 7.95 2.09
C ILE A 40 -8.72 9.32 1.66
N ASN A 41 -10.00 9.58 1.97
CA ASN A 41 -10.60 10.88 1.65
C ASN A 41 -9.94 12.06 2.38
N ALA A 42 -9.51 11.87 3.64
CA ALA A 42 -8.81 12.89 4.42
C ALA A 42 -7.38 13.14 3.89
N LEU A 43 -6.65 12.07 3.56
CA LEU A 43 -5.30 12.11 3.00
C LEU A 43 -5.29 12.90 1.68
N LEU A 44 -6.22 12.57 0.80
CA LEU A 44 -6.39 13.17 -0.53
C LEU A 44 -7.10 14.53 -0.52
N ARG A 45 -7.44 15.08 0.68
CA ARG A 45 -8.17 16.35 0.87
C ARG A 45 -9.49 16.45 0.08
N ARG A 46 -10.17 15.31 -0.14
CA ARG A 46 -11.39 15.21 -0.96
C ARG A 46 -12.66 15.07 -0.12
N THR A 47 -12.72 15.73 1.04
CA THR A 47 -13.87 15.63 1.98
C THR A 47 -15.19 16.17 1.42
N ARG A 48 -15.16 17.10 0.44
CA ARG A 48 -16.36 17.65 -0.22
C ARG A 48 -16.80 16.91 -1.50
N LYS A 49 -15.88 16.22 -2.19
CA LYS A 49 -16.13 15.38 -3.37
C LYS A 49 -15.45 14.03 -3.14
N LYS A 50 -16.10 13.18 -2.34
CA LYS A 50 -15.56 11.89 -1.90
C LYS A 50 -15.26 11.03 -3.13
N ILE A 51 -14.04 10.50 -3.22
CA ILE A 51 -13.65 9.57 -4.29
C ILE A 51 -13.72 8.13 -3.78
N ALA A 52 -13.33 7.90 -2.52
CA ALA A 52 -13.57 6.63 -1.85
C ALA A 52 -14.97 6.65 -1.22
N HIS A 53 -15.86 5.79 -1.69
CA HIS A 53 -17.20 5.66 -1.11
C HIS A 53 -17.09 5.13 0.33
N VAL A 54 -17.41 5.98 1.31
CA VAL A 54 -17.60 5.57 2.70
C VAL A 54 -18.94 4.84 2.79
N SER A 55 -18.97 3.57 2.38
CA SER A 55 -20.19 2.75 2.48
C SER A 55 -20.46 2.41 3.94
N ALA A 56 -21.61 2.83 4.46
CA ALA A 56 -22.14 2.35 5.74
C ALA A 56 -22.70 0.92 5.64
N THR A 57 -22.88 0.40 4.42
CA THR A 57 -23.36 -0.97 4.15
C THR A 57 -22.16 -1.86 3.81
N PRO A 58 -21.76 -2.77 4.70
CA PRO A 58 -20.61 -3.64 4.48
C PRO A 58 -20.85 -4.65 3.34
N GLY A 59 -19.82 -5.00 2.58
CA GLY A 59 -19.86 -6.08 1.57
C GLY A 59 -20.04 -5.65 0.10
N LYS A 60 -20.07 -4.34 -0.22
CA LYS A 60 -20.17 -3.84 -1.60
C LYS A 60 -18.82 -3.67 -2.32
N THR A 61 -17.74 -3.39 -1.60
CA THR A 61 -16.41 -3.28 -2.20
C THR A 61 -15.79 -4.68 -2.23
N ARG A 62 -16.07 -5.45 -3.29
CA ARG A 62 -15.45 -6.76 -3.56
C ARG A 62 -14.22 -6.64 -4.47
N ALA A 63 -13.69 -5.43 -4.56
CA ALA A 63 -12.85 -5.04 -5.66
C ALA A 63 -11.72 -4.15 -5.14
N VAL A 64 -10.56 -4.30 -5.77
CA VAL A 64 -9.36 -3.51 -5.49
C VAL A 64 -9.44 -2.27 -6.38
N ASN A 65 -9.50 -1.09 -5.77
CA ASN A 65 -9.73 0.16 -6.49
C ASN A 65 -8.45 0.98 -6.57
N PHE A 66 -8.15 1.52 -7.73
CA PHE A 66 -6.92 2.26 -8.00
C PHE A 66 -7.22 3.75 -8.14
N PHE A 67 -6.43 4.56 -7.44
CA PHE A 67 -6.44 6.01 -7.56
C PHE A 67 -5.03 6.46 -7.93
N ARG A 68 -4.88 7.00 -9.14
CA ARG A 68 -3.63 7.61 -9.59
C ARG A 68 -3.46 8.95 -8.88
N VAL A 69 -2.31 9.12 -8.23
CA VAL A 69 -2.00 10.31 -7.43
C VAL A 69 -0.75 10.97 -7.98
N ASN A 70 -0.87 12.26 -8.32
CA ASN A 70 0.24 13.07 -8.86
C ASN A 70 0.93 12.49 -10.11
N ASP A 71 0.30 11.55 -10.83
CA ASP A 71 0.92 10.73 -11.88
C ASP A 71 2.23 10.06 -11.43
N ARG A 72 2.40 9.86 -10.12
CA ARG A 72 3.61 9.31 -9.50
C ARG A 72 3.40 7.89 -8.98
N PHE A 73 2.23 7.62 -8.41
CA PHE A 73 1.93 6.31 -7.82
C PHE A 73 0.42 6.04 -7.84
N PHE A 74 0.06 4.78 -7.66
CA PHE A 74 -1.31 4.37 -7.37
C PHE A 74 -1.53 4.20 -5.87
N LEU A 75 -2.51 4.93 -5.33
CA LEU A 75 -3.13 4.58 -4.05
C LEU A 75 -4.16 3.49 -4.32
N VAL A 76 -3.99 2.34 -3.68
CA VAL A 76 -4.84 1.17 -3.93
C VAL A 76 -5.71 0.88 -2.71
N ASP A 77 -7.03 1.00 -2.86
CA ASP A 77 -8.00 0.75 -1.80
C ASP A 77 -8.40 -0.73 -1.79
N LEU A 78 -7.83 -1.50 -0.87
CA LEU A 78 -8.14 -2.92 -0.74
C LEU A 78 -9.50 -3.13 -0.08
N PRO A 79 -10.24 -4.18 -0.44
CA PRO A 79 -11.47 -4.55 0.23
C PRO A 79 -11.22 -4.88 1.72
N GLY A 80 -12.08 -4.35 2.61
CA GLY A 80 -11.86 -4.44 4.05
C GLY A 80 -12.25 -5.79 4.66
N TYR A 81 -11.43 -6.31 5.57
CA TYR A 81 -11.54 -7.70 6.05
C TYR A 81 -12.29 -7.89 7.37
N GLY A 82 -12.51 -9.15 7.77
CA GLY A 82 -13.05 -9.48 9.08
C GLY A 82 -14.53 -9.16 9.27
N TYR A 83 -15.32 -9.20 8.19
CA TYR A 83 -16.78 -9.11 8.30
C TYR A 83 -17.37 -10.44 8.78
N ALA A 84 -18.11 -10.39 9.89
CA ALA A 84 -18.69 -11.59 10.52
C ALA A 84 -19.93 -12.14 9.77
N ARG A 85 -20.51 -11.38 8.83
CA ARG A 85 -21.78 -11.71 8.16
C ARG A 85 -21.69 -11.73 6.64
N VAL A 86 -20.62 -12.31 6.09
CA VAL A 86 -20.54 -12.66 4.66
C VAL A 86 -20.53 -14.18 4.52
N PRO A 87 -21.17 -14.75 3.47
CA PRO A 87 -21.04 -16.16 3.15
C PRO A 87 -19.58 -16.56 2.97
N ASP A 88 -19.23 -17.79 3.30
CA ASP A 88 -17.84 -18.26 3.26
C ASP A 88 -17.24 -18.18 1.84
N ALA A 89 -18.02 -18.53 0.80
CA ALA A 89 -17.59 -18.36 -0.59
C ALA A 89 -17.17 -16.91 -0.95
N VAL A 90 -17.79 -15.89 -0.33
CA VAL A 90 -17.43 -14.49 -0.53
C VAL A 90 -16.14 -14.14 0.23
N ARG A 91 -15.95 -14.73 1.41
CA ARG A 91 -14.73 -14.58 2.21
C ARG A 91 -13.53 -15.20 1.48
N ASP A 92 -13.71 -16.38 0.90
CA ASP A 92 -12.66 -17.12 0.19
C ASP A 92 -12.28 -16.43 -1.13
N SER A 93 -13.26 -15.97 -1.90
CA SER A 93 -13.01 -15.16 -3.11
C SER A 93 -12.24 -13.88 -2.77
N TRP A 94 -12.59 -13.23 -1.66
CA TRP A 94 -11.90 -12.03 -1.19
C TRP A 94 -10.46 -12.32 -0.73
N ALA A 95 -10.25 -13.41 0.02
CA ALA A 95 -8.92 -13.85 0.43
C ALA A 95 -8.04 -14.16 -0.80
N ARG A 96 -8.58 -14.88 -1.78
CA ARG A 96 -7.89 -15.19 -3.04
C ARG A 96 -7.51 -13.92 -3.82
N LEU A 97 -8.40 -12.94 -3.90
CA LEU A 97 -8.10 -11.66 -4.55
C LEU A 97 -6.98 -10.91 -3.82
N MET A 98 -7.06 -10.85 -2.49
CA MET A 98 -6.06 -10.17 -1.66
C MET A 98 -4.70 -10.83 -1.75
N GLU A 99 -4.63 -12.14 -1.51
CA GLU A 99 -3.39 -12.91 -1.57
C GLU A 99 -2.78 -12.86 -2.97
N GLY A 100 -3.61 -13.06 -4.00
CA GLY A 100 -3.17 -13.04 -5.38
C GLY A 100 -2.67 -11.65 -5.80
N TYR A 101 -3.29 -10.55 -5.36
CA TYR A 101 -2.83 -9.19 -5.65
C TYR A 101 -1.58 -8.80 -4.85
N LEU A 102 -1.53 -9.11 -3.55
CA LEU A 102 -0.40 -8.76 -2.67
C LEU A 102 0.87 -9.55 -3.00
N SER A 103 0.75 -10.74 -3.58
CA SER A 103 1.92 -11.55 -3.97
C SER A 103 2.39 -11.34 -5.41
N ARG A 104 1.78 -10.39 -6.15
CA ARG A 104 2.16 -10.14 -7.54
C ARG A 104 3.57 -9.55 -7.65
N PRO A 105 4.39 -9.98 -8.62
CA PRO A 105 5.68 -9.34 -8.92
C PRO A 105 5.53 -7.87 -9.35
N ASP A 106 4.48 -7.55 -10.10
CA ASP A 106 4.09 -6.20 -10.53
C ASP A 106 3.08 -5.56 -9.55
N GLY A 107 3.01 -6.07 -8.32
CA GLY A 107 2.05 -5.69 -7.31
C GLY A 107 2.41 -4.45 -6.50
N PRO A 108 1.86 -4.32 -5.28
CA PRO A 108 2.18 -3.21 -4.41
C PRO A 108 3.63 -3.26 -3.92
N VAL A 109 4.24 -2.09 -3.81
CA VAL A 109 5.58 -1.91 -3.23
C VAL A 109 5.53 -1.80 -1.71
N ALA A 110 4.37 -1.47 -1.15
CA ALA A 110 4.11 -1.43 0.28
C ALA A 110 2.62 -1.43 0.62
N VAL A 111 2.33 -1.73 1.89
CA VAL A 111 0.98 -1.72 2.43
C VAL A 111 0.87 -0.77 3.62
N VAL A 112 -0.09 0.16 3.57
CA VAL A 112 -0.57 0.91 4.72
C VAL A 112 -1.66 0.09 5.40
N HIS A 113 -1.34 -0.50 6.55
CA HIS A 113 -2.25 -1.35 7.31
C HIS A 113 -2.94 -0.57 8.44
N LEU A 114 -4.27 -0.49 8.41
CA LEU A 114 -5.05 0.30 9.35
C LEU A 114 -5.55 -0.54 10.52
N VAL A 115 -5.40 0.02 11.74
CA VAL A 115 -5.87 -0.58 13.00
C VAL A 115 -6.66 0.47 13.80
N ASP A 116 -7.81 0.09 14.36
CA ASP A 116 -8.67 1.00 15.12
C ASP A 116 -8.11 1.21 16.53
N ALA A 117 -7.65 2.43 16.85
CA ALA A 117 -6.97 2.73 18.11
C ALA A 117 -7.86 2.56 19.35
N ARG A 118 -9.20 2.45 19.20
CA ARG A 118 -10.12 2.30 20.35
C ARG A 118 -10.00 0.94 21.02
N HIS A 119 -9.38 -0.03 20.37
CA HIS A 119 -9.19 -1.38 20.88
C HIS A 119 -7.74 -1.81 20.68
N PRO A 120 -7.25 -2.83 21.42
CA PRO A 120 -5.95 -3.42 21.10
C PRO A 120 -5.97 -4.01 19.67
N PRO A 121 -4.82 -4.08 18.99
CA PRO A 121 -4.70 -4.83 17.74
C PRO A 121 -5.28 -6.24 17.87
N THR A 122 -6.01 -6.66 16.84
CA THR A 122 -6.68 -7.95 16.82
C THR A 122 -5.80 -9.04 16.23
N GLY A 123 -6.14 -10.32 16.47
CA GLY A 123 -5.43 -11.44 15.85
C GLY A 123 -5.41 -11.38 14.32
N ALA A 124 -6.46 -10.81 13.71
CA ALA A 124 -6.51 -10.61 12.26
C ALA A 124 -5.52 -9.53 11.78
N ASP A 125 -5.21 -8.54 12.62
CA ASP A 125 -4.19 -7.52 12.31
C ASP A 125 -2.79 -8.12 12.37
N VAL A 126 -2.51 -8.94 13.39
CA VAL A 126 -1.26 -9.69 13.53
C VAL A 126 -1.07 -10.66 12.35
N GLN A 127 -2.12 -11.40 11.98
CA GLN A 127 -2.08 -12.33 10.85
C GLN A 127 -1.79 -11.62 9.52
N MET A 128 -2.42 -10.46 9.27
CA MET A 128 -2.17 -9.68 8.07
C MET A 128 -0.71 -9.21 8.01
N LEU A 129 -0.17 -8.65 9.09
CA LEU A 129 1.23 -8.22 9.12
C LEU A 129 2.20 -9.39 8.96
N GLY A 130 1.92 -10.54 9.58
CA GLY A 130 2.71 -11.75 9.40
C GLY A 130 2.72 -12.23 7.95
N TYR A 131 1.57 -12.17 7.27
CA TYR A 131 1.48 -12.48 5.85
C TYR A 131 2.30 -11.49 5.00
N LEU A 132 2.19 -10.18 5.24
CA LEU A 132 2.97 -9.17 4.53
C LEU A 132 4.48 -9.40 4.70
N ALA A 133 4.93 -9.71 5.92
CA ALA A 133 6.32 -10.06 6.18
C ALA A 133 6.75 -11.34 5.43
N GLN A 134 5.88 -12.35 5.35
CA GLN A 134 6.15 -13.60 4.63
C GLN A 134 6.34 -13.38 3.13
N VAL A 135 5.57 -12.49 2.51
CA VAL A 135 5.71 -12.14 1.08
C VAL A 135 6.74 -11.03 0.83
N GLY A 136 7.44 -10.55 1.87
CA GLY A 136 8.45 -9.52 1.75
C GLY A 136 7.90 -8.11 1.47
N LEU A 137 6.62 -7.86 1.75
CA LEU A 137 6.00 -6.55 1.55
C LEU A 137 6.15 -5.65 2.78
N PRO A 138 6.82 -4.49 2.66
CA PRO A 138 6.90 -3.51 3.73
C PRO A 138 5.51 -3.03 4.18
N ALA A 139 5.32 -2.94 5.49
CA ALA A 139 4.08 -2.49 6.09
C ALA A 139 4.29 -1.21 6.93
N LEU A 140 3.42 -0.23 6.71
CA LEU A 140 3.28 0.95 7.56
C LEU A 140 1.95 0.87 8.29
N VAL A 141 1.95 0.90 9.61
CA VAL A 141 0.72 0.81 10.40
C VAL A 141 0.16 2.19 10.71
N VAL A 142 -1.16 2.34 10.53
CA VAL A 142 -1.89 3.55 10.91
C VAL A 142 -2.91 3.23 11.98
N LEU A 143 -2.72 3.81 13.17
CA LEU A 143 -3.70 3.76 14.26
C LEU A 143 -4.79 4.81 14.01
N THR A 144 -5.95 4.40 13.54
CA THR A 144 -7.06 5.29 13.18
C THR A 144 -7.89 5.70 14.40
N LYS A 145 -8.68 6.77 14.23
CA LYS A 145 -9.68 7.24 15.21
C LYS A 145 -9.10 7.62 16.57
N ILE A 146 -7.86 8.10 16.59
CA ILE A 146 -7.21 8.60 17.81
C ILE A 146 -8.01 9.73 18.50
N ASP A 147 -8.85 10.46 17.75
CA ASP A 147 -9.76 11.49 18.28
C ASP A 147 -10.85 10.94 19.22
N LYS A 148 -10.98 9.62 19.30
CA LYS A 148 -11.94 8.92 20.17
C LYS A 148 -11.33 8.47 21.49
N LEU A 149 -10.03 8.64 21.68
CA LEU A 149 -9.31 8.25 22.88
C LEU A 149 -9.09 9.48 23.76
N SER A 150 -9.17 9.29 25.07
CA SER A 150 -8.59 10.21 26.03
C SER A 150 -7.06 10.27 25.91
N HIS A 151 -6.44 11.28 26.50
CA HIS A 151 -4.98 11.40 26.49
C HIS A 151 -4.28 10.16 27.08
N SER A 152 -4.77 9.63 28.20
CA SER A 152 -4.21 8.44 28.84
C SER A 152 -4.37 7.17 28.00
N GLU A 153 -5.55 6.97 27.40
CA GLU A 153 -5.79 5.83 26.50
C GLU A 153 -4.88 5.91 25.27
N ARG A 154 -4.67 7.11 24.72
CA ARG A 154 -3.81 7.32 23.57
C ARG A 154 -2.36 6.98 23.89
N THR A 155 -1.83 7.48 25.01
CA THR A 155 -0.47 7.16 25.47
C THR A 155 -0.28 5.66 25.66
N THR A 156 -1.25 5.01 26.31
CA THR A 156 -1.23 3.55 26.50
C THR A 156 -1.23 2.82 25.16
N ARG A 157 -2.11 3.21 24.23
CA ARG A 157 -2.25 2.52 22.94
C ARG A 157 -1.01 2.66 22.07
N LEU A 158 -0.41 3.84 22.02
CA LEU A 158 0.82 4.09 21.25
C LEU A 158 2.01 3.32 21.81
N ARG A 159 2.06 3.12 23.13
CA ARG A 159 3.10 2.32 23.77
C ARG A 159 2.93 0.82 23.51
N GLU A 160 1.70 0.32 23.51
CA GLU A 160 1.44 -1.13 23.37
C GLU A 160 1.37 -1.64 21.93
N ALA A 161 1.01 -0.78 20.97
CA ALA A 161 0.82 -1.19 19.59
C ALA A 161 2.09 -1.79 18.93
N PRO A 162 3.30 -1.22 19.09
CA PRO A 162 4.53 -1.79 18.53
C PRO A 162 4.75 -3.23 18.99
N ASP A 163 4.77 -3.44 20.31
CA ASP A 163 4.98 -4.77 20.92
C ASP A 163 3.94 -5.80 20.46
N ARG A 164 2.66 -5.42 20.41
CA ARG A 164 1.57 -6.32 20.01
C ARG A 164 1.59 -6.67 18.53
N LEU A 165 2.16 -5.80 17.69
CA LEU A 165 2.22 -5.99 16.24
C LEU A 165 3.58 -6.54 15.79
N GLY A 166 4.58 -6.58 16.67
CA GLY A 166 5.95 -6.97 16.34
C GLY A 166 6.62 -5.96 15.39
N LEU A 167 6.36 -4.67 15.59
CA LEU A 167 6.86 -3.58 14.76
C LEU A 167 7.65 -2.58 15.57
N ASP A 168 8.51 -1.83 14.89
CA ASP A 168 9.18 -0.67 15.48
C ASP A 168 8.19 0.50 15.63
N PRO A 169 8.33 1.34 16.68
CA PRO A 169 7.45 2.50 16.90
C PRO A 169 7.35 3.46 15.70
N GLU A 170 8.43 3.60 14.93
CA GLU A 170 8.53 4.46 13.74
C GLU A 170 7.63 3.98 12.60
N GLN A 171 7.27 2.69 12.59
CA GLN A 171 6.33 2.11 11.63
C GLN A 171 4.87 2.39 11.98
N ILE A 172 4.58 3.08 13.10
CA ILE A 172 3.23 3.32 13.58
C ILE A 172 2.89 4.81 13.58
N ILE A 173 1.88 5.18 12.79
CA ILE A 173 1.40 6.56 12.67
C ILE A 173 0.02 6.71 13.34
N PRO A 174 -0.12 7.52 14.39
CA PRO A 174 -1.44 7.91 14.90
C PRO A 174 -2.17 8.81 13.90
N PHE A 175 -3.44 8.50 13.60
CA PHE A 175 -4.22 9.24 12.61
C PHE A 175 -5.68 9.50 13.02
N SER A 176 -6.17 10.71 12.75
CA SER A 176 -7.59 11.04 12.80
C SER A 176 -8.07 11.68 11.50
N SER A 177 -9.02 11.02 10.82
CA SER A 177 -9.72 11.60 9.67
C SER A 177 -10.61 12.79 10.06
N LYS A 178 -10.94 12.93 11.36
CA LYS A 178 -11.82 14.00 11.87
C LYS A 178 -11.03 15.28 12.13
N THR A 179 -9.87 15.18 12.79
CA THR A 179 -9.05 16.35 13.14
C THR A 179 -7.99 16.65 12.08
N GLY A 180 -7.65 15.69 11.23
CA GLY A 180 -6.54 15.78 10.27
C GLY A 180 -5.18 15.43 10.88
N GLU A 181 -5.13 15.07 12.17
CA GLU A 181 -3.92 14.63 12.83
C GLU A 181 -3.33 13.39 12.17
N GLY A 182 -1.99 13.34 12.06
CA GLY A 182 -1.26 12.24 11.42
C GLY A 182 -1.17 12.32 9.89
N ARG A 183 -1.90 13.24 9.26
CA ARG A 183 -1.94 13.35 7.80
C ARG A 183 -0.59 13.69 7.18
N ASP A 184 0.08 14.71 7.70
CA ASP A 184 1.33 15.17 7.11
C ASP A 184 2.47 14.18 7.41
N ALA A 185 2.44 13.52 8.58
CA ALA A 185 3.33 12.41 8.90
C ALA A 185 3.15 11.22 7.92
N LEU A 186 1.91 10.80 7.67
CA LEU A 186 1.63 9.75 6.69
C LEU A 186 2.07 10.15 5.27
N LEU A 187 1.85 11.40 4.86
CA LEU A 187 2.34 11.90 3.56
C LEU A 187 3.86 12.01 3.48
N GLY A 188 4.57 12.16 4.60
CA GLY A 188 6.03 12.11 4.67
C GLY A 188 6.52 10.69 4.50
N ALA A 189 6.00 9.76 5.31
CA ALA A 189 6.37 8.34 5.23
C ALA A 189 6.10 7.74 3.84
N LEU A 190 4.99 8.11 3.19
CA LEU A 190 4.72 7.71 1.81
C LEU A 190 5.69 8.33 0.79
N ASP A 191 6.17 9.54 1.04
CA ASP A 191 7.14 10.22 0.17
C ASP A 191 8.49 9.49 0.20
N ASP A 192 8.94 9.18 1.42
CA ASP A 192 10.21 8.49 1.68
C ASP A 192 10.19 7.08 1.09
N LEU A 193 9.07 6.37 1.26
CA LEU A 193 8.86 5.04 0.70
C LEU A 193 8.93 5.05 -0.83
N LEU A 194 8.19 5.96 -1.47
CA LEU A 194 8.19 6.07 -2.93
C LEU A 194 9.56 6.48 -3.46
N ALA A 195 10.26 7.38 -2.77
CA ALA A 195 11.61 7.80 -3.16
C ALA A 195 12.62 6.63 -3.09
N ALA A 196 12.50 5.75 -2.08
CA ALA A 196 13.32 4.55 -1.99
C ALA A 196 13.06 3.59 -3.17
N THR A 197 11.78 3.33 -3.49
CA THR A 197 11.40 2.51 -4.66
C THR A 197 11.91 3.08 -5.98
N GLU A 198 11.79 4.40 -6.17
CA GLU A 198 12.29 5.10 -7.37
C GLU A 198 13.82 4.97 -7.50
N ALA A 199 14.56 5.06 -6.40
CA ALA A 199 16.00 4.90 -6.38
C ALA A 199 16.45 3.47 -6.71
N GLU A 200 15.75 2.46 -6.19
CA GLU A 200 16.02 1.04 -6.51
C GLU A 200 15.79 0.76 -8.00
N GLY A 201 14.68 1.23 -8.57
CA GLY A 201 14.38 1.07 -10.00
C GLY A 201 15.44 1.72 -10.91
N ALA A 202 15.92 2.92 -10.56
CA ALA A 202 16.96 3.61 -11.32
C ALA A 202 18.33 2.93 -11.25
N GLN A 203 18.62 2.16 -10.20
CA GLN A 203 19.87 1.39 -10.08
C GLN A 203 19.83 0.13 -10.94
N VAL A 204 18.66 -0.52 -11.05
CA VAL A 204 18.47 -1.70 -11.92
C VAL A 204 18.63 -1.30 -13.40
N ASP A 205 17.95 -0.24 -13.82
CA ASP A 205 17.98 0.26 -15.21
C ASP A 205 19.41 0.63 -15.67
N ARG A 206 20.20 1.29 -14.81
CA ARG A 206 21.61 1.58 -15.08
C ARG A 206 22.47 0.31 -15.20
N GLY A 207 22.24 -0.67 -14.33
CA GLY A 207 22.97 -1.93 -14.36
C GLY A 207 22.64 -2.80 -15.59
N GLU A 208 21.41 -2.70 -16.12
CA GLU A 208 21.02 -3.36 -17.36
C GLU A 208 21.63 -2.66 -18.59
N THR A 209 21.57 -1.32 -18.63
CA THR A 209 22.17 -0.51 -19.70
C THR A 209 23.68 -0.75 -19.82
N GLU A 210 24.42 -0.74 -18.69
CA GLU A 210 25.87 -0.99 -18.68
C GLU A 210 26.23 -2.42 -19.13
N ARG A 211 25.38 -3.41 -18.86
CA ARG A 211 25.58 -4.80 -19.31
C ARG A 211 25.33 -4.94 -20.81
N GLU A 212 24.30 -4.27 -21.32
CA GLU A 212 23.97 -4.26 -22.74
C GLU A 212 25.08 -3.58 -23.56
N GLU A 213 25.56 -2.42 -23.11
CA GLU A 213 26.68 -1.70 -23.74
C GLU A 213 27.99 -2.52 -23.72
N ALA A 214 28.31 -3.15 -22.59
CA ALA A 214 29.50 -4.01 -22.48
C ALA A 214 29.42 -5.29 -23.35
N GLN A 215 28.21 -5.74 -23.70
CA GLN A 215 28.00 -6.90 -24.57
C GLN A 215 28.07 -6.52 -26.05
N VAL A 216 27.64 -5.30 -26.41
CA VAL A 216 27.81 -4.73 -27.77
C VAL A 216 29.28 -4.48 -28.07
N ASP A 217 30.03 -3.86 -27.15
CA ASP A 217 31.46 -3.55 -27.33
C ASP A 217 32.32 -4.83 -27.49
N ARG A 218 31.99 -5.91 -26.75
CA ARG A 218 32.61 -7.23 -26.94
C ARG A 218 32.25 -7.89 -28.27
N GLY A 219 31.05 -7.65 -28.78
CA GLY A 219 30.60 -8.15 -30.08
C GLY A 219 31.33 -7.48 -31.24
N GLU A 220 31.54 -6.17 -31.17
CA GLU A 220 32.29 -5.40 -32.18
C GLU A 220 33.79 -5.73 -32.16
N ALA A 221 34.40 -5.88 -30.97
CA ALA A 221 35.80 -6.30 -30.85
C ALA A 221 36.05 -7.68 -31.50
N ALA A 222 35.15 -8.65 -31.29
CA ALA A 222 35.24 -9.98 -31.88
C ALA A 222 35.04 -10.00 -33.41
N ALA A 223 34.20 -9.10 -33.95
CA ALA A 223 34.00 -8.97 -35.40
C ALA A 223 35.23 -8.37 -36.10
N THR A 224 35.90 -7.40 -35.47
CA THR A 224 37.08 -6.74 -36.03
C THR A 224 38.30 -7.66 -36.08
N GLU A 225 38.46 -8.57 -35.11
CA GLU A 225 39.53 -9.58 -35.12
C GLU A 225 39.32 -10.66 -36.20
N ALA A 226 38.07 -10.94 -36.59
CA ALA A 226 37.76 -11.91 -37.64
C ALA A 226 38.05 -11.37 -39.06
N GLU A 227 37.95 -10.06 -39.30
CA GLU A 227 38.27 -9.43 -40.59
C GLU A 227 39.77 -9.18 -40.79
N GLY A 228 40.57 -9.10 -39.73
CA GLY A 228 42.03 -8.89 -39.80
C GLY A 228 42.86 -10.15 -40.06
N ALA A 229 42.24 -11.34 -40.02
CA ALA A 229 42.90 -12.63 -40.18
C ALA A 229 42.73 -13.27 -41.58
N GLY A 230 42.13 -12.54 -42.53
CA GLY A 230 41.86 -12.97 -43.91
C GLY A 230 42.91 -12.55 -44.92
#